data_AF-A0A2S8UVJ5-F1
#
_entry.id   AF-A0A2S8UVJ5-F1
#
_cell.length_a   1.000
_cell.length_b   1.000
_cell.length_c   1.000
_cell.angle_alpha   90.00
_cell.angle_beta   90.00
_cell.angle_gamma   90.00
#
_symmetry.space_group_name_H-M   'P 1'
#
loop_
_entity.id
_entity.type
_entity.pdbx_description
1 polymer ?
#
loop_
_entity_poly.entity_id
_entity_poly.type
_entity_poly.pdbx_seq_one_letter_code
_entity_poly.pdbx_strand_id
1 'polypeptide(L)'
;MEDPSASIVGARNSLHRAMAGEGRRRRRRGLGIAFGTAGGVVGISAVAAVVAGTFTVGAVVVAPPASAAETIVLSAAAQLRASEIPAGKYLKTTETFEQVIGFHGPTEAEPFSYVLQDATGVLTTRWITSTFLSSDADVPPILEVSDYQPVAASGDVQAVEEAWNSYYGSTYGRWDDVIESPRPPVVFQMDGVAHARLWSNDLEEGQVIDDPDDSRIDDWGTFATEPQSFLDDILAEFPAGTTKEKAIAVVFETLVTGDIATASGAYRSVLLGVIALADGLHIESVEGTVTTVRLDDDRAIRRLVFDTETDQLREVSQHLTEAYDAGQNVPVGTSPLVESGAPTTIRRFTHEIVDAPPAINSEG
;
A
#
# COMPACT_ATOMS: atom_id res chain seq x y z
N MET A 1 -10.30 -17.62 -31.19
CA MET A 1 -9.41 -16.93 -30.25
C MET A 1 -10.14 -15.66 -29.88
N GLU A 2 -10.93 -15.72 -28.80
CA GLU A 2 -11.72 -14.59 -28.33
C GLU A 2 -10.78 -13.59 -27.66
N ASP A 3 -10.99 -12.31 -27.95
CA ASP A 3 -10.19 -11.21 -27.42
C ASP A 3 -10.46 -11.04 -25.91
N PRO A 4 -9.48 -11.29 -25.03
CA PRO A 4 -9.67 -11.19 -23.58
C PRO A 4 -10.08 -9.77 -23.14
N SER A 5 -9.73 -8.73 -23.92
CA SER A 5 -10.13 -7.36 -23.64
C SER A 5 -11.65 -7.14 -23.77
N ALA A 6 -12.31 -7.85 -24.70
CA ALA A 6 -13.76 -7.76 -24.90
C ALA A 6 -14.55 -8.40 -23.74
N SER A 7 -13.99 -9.47 -23.14
CA SER A 7 -14.55 -10.12 -21.96
C SER A 7 -14.49 -9.21 -20.72
N ILE A 8 -13.34 -8.56 -20.51
CA ILE A 8 -13.10 -7.63 -19.40
C ILE A 8 -14.00 -6.40 -19.52
N VAL A 9 -14.11 -5.79 -20.71
CA VAL A 9 -15.00 -4.64 -20.94
C VAL A 9 -16.49 -5.01 -20.75
N GLY A 10 -16.89 -6.23 -21.14
CA GLY A 10 -18.24 -6.74 -20.93
C GLY A 10 -18.58 -6.96 -19.45
N ALA A 11 -17.66 -7.58 -18.70
CA ALA A 11 -17.78 -7.81 -17.26
C ALA A 11 -17.79 -6.47 -16.49
N ARG A 12 -16.90 -5.54 -16.84
CA ARG A 12 -16.86 -4.16 -16.32
C ARG A 12 -18.18 -3.44 -16.55
N ASN A 13 -18.72 -3.47 -17.76
CA ASN A 13 -20.03 -2.86 -18.05
C ASN A 13 -21.18 -3.56 -17.31
N SER A 14 -21.06 -4.84 -16.97
CA SER A 14 -22.04 -5.54 -16.14
C SER A 14 -21.94 -5.12 -14.67
N LEU A 15 -20.72 -4.94 -14.16
CA LEU A 15 -20.41 -4.48 -12.81
C LEU A 15 -20.85 -3.03 -12.63
N HIS A 16 -20.47 -2.13 -13.53
CA HIS A 16 -20.93 -0.73 -13.55
C HIS A 16 -22.45 -0.63 -13.66
N ARG A 17 -23.11 -1.51 -14.42
CA ARG A 17 -24.58 -1.59 -14.45
C ARG A 17 -25.18 -2.12 -13.14
N ALA A 18 -24.53 -3.07 -12.49
CA ALA A 18 -24.95 -3.57 -11.17
C ALA A 18 -24.79 -2.47 -10.10
N MET A 19 -23.63 -1.81 -10.04
CA MET A 19 -23.33 -0.67 -9.16
C MET A 19 -24.27 0.53 -9.40
N ALA A 20 -24.51 0.90 -10.67
CA ALA A 20 -25.47 1.94 -11.02
C ALA A 20 -26.93 1.54 -10.71
N GLY A 21 -27.25 0.25 -10.75
CA GLY A 21 -28.54 -0.31 -10.32
C GLY A 21 -28.76 -0.17 -8.80
N GLU A 22 -27.73 -0.42 -8.01
CA GLU A 22 -27.70 -0.28 -6.55
C GLU A 22 -27.94 1.19 -6.13
N GLY A 23 -27.26 2.13 -6.78
CA GLY A 23 -27.41 3.58 -6.53
C GLY A 23 -28.81 4.12 -6.87
N ARG A 24 -29.45 3.60 -7.93
CA ARG A 24 -30.83 3.99 -8.30
C ARG A 24 -31.88 3.44 -7.33
N ARG A 25 -31.64 2.26 -6.73
CA ARG A 25 -32.55 1.68 -5.71
C ARG A 25 -32.58 2.51 -4.44
N ARG A 26 -31.44 3.11 -4.03
CA ARG A 26 -31.37 4.04 -2.88
C ARG A 26 -32.14 5.36 -3.14
N ARG A 27 -32.06 5.93 -4.34
CA ARG A 27 -32.75 7.21 -4.67
C ARG A 27 -34.28 7.15 -4.70
N ARG A 28 -34.89 5.97 -4.83
CA ARG A 28 -36.37 5.84 -4.84
C ARG A 28 -37.02 5.79 -3.44
N ARG A 29 -36.24 5.71 -2.35
CA ARG A 29 -36.78 5.62 -0.98
C ARG A 29 -36.52 6.82 -0.07
N GLY A 30 -35.87 7.88 -0.54
CA GLY A 30 -35.55 9.07 0.26
C GLY A 30 -36.02 10.35 -0.41
N LEU A 31 -37.32 10.62 -0.39
CA LEU A 31 -37.88 11.93 -0.71
C LEU A 31 -38.39 12.51 0.62
N GLY A 32 -37.55 13.31 1.28
CA GLY A 32 -37.85 13.83 2.61
C GLY A 32 -36.80 14.82 3.13
N ILE A 33 -37.04 16.09 2.82
CA ILE A 33 -36.66 17.30 3.57
C ILE A 33 -35.22 17.82 3.42
N ALA A 34 -35.15 19.03 2.88
CA ALA A 34 -34.00 19.94 2.81
C ALA A 34 -34.07 20.98 3.94
N PHE A 35 -32.92 21.45 4.43
CA PHE A 35 -32.56 22.82 4.90
C PHE A 35 -31.02 22.83 5.07
N GLY A 36 -30.20 23.69 4.42
CA GLY A 36 -29.89 25.09 4.77
C GLY A 36 -29.02 25.14 6.05
N THR A 37 -27.82 25.71 6.17
CA THR A 37 -27.14 26.85 5.50
C THR A 37 -25.63 26.89 5.86
N ALA A 38 -24.83 27.31 4.86
CA ALA A 38 -23.58 28.10 4.87
C ALA A 38 -22.72 28.33 6.13
N GLY A 39 -21.39 28.19 5.95
CA GLY A 39 -20.39 29.16 6.42
C GLY A 39 -19.14 28.58 7.10
N GLY A 40 -17.94 28.80 6.52
CA GLY A 40 -16.68 28.82 7.27
C GLY A 40 -15.53 27.99 6.68
N VAL A 41 -14.64 28.67 5.95
CA VAL A 41 -13.34 28.15 5.48
C VAL A 41 -12.35 28.14 6.64
N VAL A 42 -11.87 26.96 7.05
CA VAL A 42 -10.52 26.75 7.62
C VAL A 42 -10.04 25.38 7.14
N GLY A 43 -8.93 25.37 6.42
CA GLY A 43 -8.27 24.15 5.94
C GLY A 43 -7.73 23.35 7.10
N ILE A 44 -8.33 22.20 7.35
CA ILE A 44 -7.74 21.08 8.10
C ILE A 44 -8.08 19.85 7.28
N SER A 45 -7.03 19.11 6.93
CA SER A 45 -7.01 17.88 6.15
C SER A 45 -7.90 16.82 6.78
N ALA A 46 -9.18 16.80 6.43
CA ALA A 46 -10.07 15.68 6.67
C ALA A 46 -9.96 14.71 5.49
N VAL A 47 -8.86 13.96 5.44
CA VAL A 47 -8.78 12.77 4.59
C VAL A 47 -9.58 11.70 5.32
N ALA A 48 -10.68 11.26 4.70
CA ALA A 48 -11.66 10.37 5.28
C ALA A 48 -10.98 9.09 5.80
N ALA A 49 -10.93 8.95 7.13
CA ALA A 49 -10.82 7.64 7.74
C ALA A 49 -12.01 6.81 7.22
N VAL A 50 -11.71 5.70 6.54
CA VAL A 50 -12.72 4.72 6.16
C VAL A 50 -13.35 4.23 7.46
N VAL A 51 -14.54 4.76 7.74
CA VAL A 51 -15.30 4.44 8.94
C VAL A 51 -15.64 2.96 8.88
N ALA A 52 -15.04 2.17 9.78
CA ALA A 52 -15.52 0.83 10.11
C ALA A 52 -16.89 0.96 10.79
N GLY A 53 -17.93 1.03 9.96
CA GLY A 53 -19.30 1.21 10.39
C GLY A 53 -19.80 -0.03 11.13
N THR A 54 -20.03 0.14 12.43
CA THR A 54 -20.77 -0.78 13.29
C THR A 54 -22.19 -1.05 12.76
N PHE A 55 -22.59 -2.31 12.88
CA PHE A 55 -23.84 -2.91 12.43
C PHE A 55 -25.11 -2.06 12.65
N THR A 56 -25.84 -1.81 11.57
CA THR A 56 -27.30 -1.68 11.62
C THR A 56 -27.96 -2.81 10.82
N VAL A 57 -28.75 -3.57 11.55
CA VAL A 57 -29.52 -4.74 11.12
C VAL A 57 -30.43 -4.41 9.94
N GLY A 58 -30.35 -5.20 8.86
CA GLY A 58 -31.46 -5.33 7.90
C GLY A 58 -31.20 -4.92 6.45
N ALA A 59 -30.05 -5.27 5.87
CA ALA A 59 -29.96 -5.44 4.41
C ALA A 59 -29.01 -6.62 4.12
N VAL A 60 -29.52 -7.64 3.44
CA VAL A 60 -28.66 -8.68 2.85
C VAL A 60 -27.89 -7.99 1.72
N VAL A 61 -26.70 -7.51 2.04
CA VAL A 61 -25.71 -7.14 1.03
C VAL A 61 -25.29 -8.46 0.39
N VAL A 62 -25.84 -8.77 -0.78
CA VAL A 62 -25.31 -9.87 -1.59
C VAL A 62 -23.95 -9.38 -2.06
N ALA A 63 -22.89 -9.89 -1.44
CA ALA A 63 -21.54 -9.65 -1.91
C ALA A 63 -21.51 -9.99 -3.42
N PRO A 64 -20.97 -9.12 -4.28
CA PRO A 64 -20.75 -9.47 -5.67
C PRO A 64 -19.98 -10.80 -5.78
N PRO A 65 -20.18 -11.58 -6.84
CA PRO A 65 -19.49 -12.87 -7.00
C PRO A 65 -17.96 -12.65 -6.97
N ALA A 66 -17.18 -13.64 -6.51
CA ALA A 66 -15.72 -13.59 -6.47
C ALA A 66 -15.10 -13.15 -7.81
N SER A 67 -15.71 -13.53 -8.93
CA SER A 67 -15.33 -13.10 -10.29
C SER A 67 -15.35 -11.57 -10.49
N ALA A 68 -16.13 -10.83 -9.70
CA ALA A 68 -16.17 -9.37 -9.75
C ALA A 68 -14.95 -8.74 -9.06
N ALA A 69 -14.52 -9.29 -7.91
CA ALA A 69 -13.30 -8.84 -7.24
C ALA A 69 -12.08 -9.05 -8.13
N GLU A 70 -11.97 -10.26 -8.70
CA GLU A 70 -10.95 -10.61 -9.70
C GLU A 70 -10.95 -9.63 -10.88
N THR A 71 -12.13 -9.34 -11.47
CA THR A 71 -12.24 -8.41 -12.60
C THR A 71 -11.72 -7.01 -12.27
N ILE A 72 -11.99 -6.51 -11.05
CA ILE A 72 -11.51 -5.19 -10.63
C ILE A 72 -9.98 -5.18 -10.53
N VAL A 73 -9.41 -6.19 -9.88
CA VAL A 73 -7.95 -6.31 -9.72
C VAL A 73 -7.28 -6.45 -11.09
N LEU A 74 -7.82 -7.30 -11.98
CA LEU A 74 -7.29 -7.48 -13.34
C LEU A 74 -7.45 -6.22 -14.21
N SER A 75 -8.50 -5.43 -14.01
CA SER A 75 -8.66 -4.15 -14.72
C SER A 75 -7.59 -3.15 -14.32
N ALA A 76 -7.29 -3.06 -13.01
CA ALA A 76 -6.21 -2.21 -12.52
C ALA A 76 -4.82 -2.71 -12.98
N ALA A 77 -4.61 -4.03 -13.00
CA ALA A 77 -3.40 -4.63 -13.56
C ALA A 77 -3.22 -4.27 -15.05
N ALA A 78 -4.29 -4.35 -15.84
CA ALA A 78 -4.25 -3.98 -17.25
C ALA A 78 -3.95 -2.47 -17.44
N GLN A 79 -4.54 -1.62 -16.60
CA GLN A 79 -4.29 -0.18 -16.63
C GLN A 79 -2.82 0.17 -16.35
N LEU A 80 -2.19 -0.49 -15.36
CA LEU A 80 -0.77 -0.32 -15.07
C LEU A 80 0.12 -0.75 -16.24
N ARG A 81 -0.24 -1.83 -16.93
CA ARG A 81 0.50 -2.34 -18.09
C ARG A 81 0.36 -1.47 -19.34
N ALA A 82 -0.79 -0.81 -19.50
CA ALA A 82 -1.10 0.05 -20.64
C ALA A 82 -0.76 1.53 -20.41
N SER A 83 -0.29 1.91 -19.21
CA SER A 83 0.01 3.30 -18.87
C SER A 83 1.24 3.79 -19.62
N GLU A 84 1.05 4.69 -20.58
CA GLU A 84 2.13 5.38 -21.29
C GLU A 84 2.45 6.73 -20.64
N ILE A 85 3.74 7.04 -20.51
CA ILE A 85 4.20 8.35 -20.07
C ILE A 85 4.35 9.23 -21.31
N PRO A 86 3.62 10.37 -21.43
CA PRO A 86 3.73 11.21 -22.61
C PRO A 86 5.16 11.70 -22.85
N ALA A 87 5.57 11.79 -24.12
CA ALA A 87 6.93 12.19 -24.48
C ALA A 87 7.35 13.53 -23.85
N GLY A 88 8.52 13.53 -23.20
CA GLY A 88 9.08 14.68 -22.49
C GLY A 88 8.39 14.98 -21.16
N LYS A 89 7.62 14.04 -20.61
CA LYS A 89 6.97 14.13 -19.29
C LYS A 89 7.50 13.05 -18.35
N TYR A 90 7.10 13.17 -17.09
CA TYR A 90 7.37 12.19 -16.05
C TYR A 90 6.06 11.67 -15.47
N LEU A 91 6.03 10.37 -15.14
CA LEU A 91 5.04 9.81 -14.24
C LEU A 91 5.57 9.94 -12.81
N LYS A 92 4.90 10.75 -12.00
CA LYS A 92 5.14 10.83 -10.57
C LYS A 92 4.21 9.88 -9.85
N THR A 93 4.78 8.92 -9.13
CA THR A 93 4.07 8.06 -8.18
C THR A 93 4.46 8.48 -6.78
N THR A 94 3.51 8.99 -5.99
CA THR A 94 3.73 9.26 -4.57
C THR A 94 3.09 8.14 -3.75
N GLU A 95 3.90 7.54 -2.91
CA GLU A 95 3.54 6.52 -1.95
C GLU A 95 3.61 7.09 -0.54
N THR A 96 2.54 6.90 0.23
CA THR A 96 2.54 7.18 1.67
C THR A 96 2.39 5.87 2.39
N PHE A 97 3.45 5.44 3.06
CA PHE A 97 3.48 4.29 3.94
C PHE A 97 3.23 4.76 5.38
N GLU A 98 2.27 4.12 6.04
CA GLU A 98 1.97 4.33 7.45
C GLU A 98 1.95 3.00 8.18
N GLN A 99 2.45 2.99 9.40
CA GLN A 99 2.57 1.78 10.21
C GLN A 99 2.24 2.09 11.66
N VAL A 100 1.54 1.16 12.31
CA VAL A 100 1.20 1.22 13.72
C VAL A 100 2.00 0.15 14.46
N ILE A 101 2.81 0.57 15.44
CA ILE A 101 3.70 -0.29 16.22
C ILE A 101 3.48 -0.07 17.72
N GLY A 102 3.56 -1.16 18.49
CA GLY A 102 3.39 -1.16 19.94
C GLY A 102 4.70 -0.86 20.67
N PHE A 103 4.56 -0.25 21.84
CA PHE A 103 5.64 0.01 22.79
C PHE A 103 5.37 -0.75 24.09
N HIS A 104 6.33 -1.57 24.53
CA HIS A 104 6.21 -2.41 25.74
C HIS A 104 7.18 -2.02 26.86
N GLY A 105 8.02 -0.99 26.64
CA GLY A 105 9.01 -0.52 27.60
C GLY A 105 10.43 -0.50 27.04
N PRO A 106 11.40 0.02 27.81
CA PRO A 106 12.76 0.30 27.34
C PRO A 106 13.69 -0.92 27.32
N THR A 107 13.17 -2.15 27.43
CA THR A 107 13.97 -3.34 27.71
C THR A 107 14.54 -4.04 26.48
N GLU A 108 14.23 -3.55 25.27
CA GLU A 108 14.59 -4.21 24.01
C GLU A 108 15.63 -3.43 23.20
N ALA A 109 16.34 -4.14 22.31
CA ALA A 109 17.29 -3.53 21.39
C ALA A 109 16.58 -2.64 20.35
N GLU A 110 15.33 -2.95 20.00
CA GLU A 110 14.42 -2.09 19.24
C GLU A 110 13.20 -1.80 20.12
N PRO A 111 12.84 -0.53 20.37
CA PRO A 111 11.82 -0.21 21.38
C PRO A 111 10.37 -0.41 20.91
N PHE A 112 10.15 -0.70 19.63
CA PHE A 112 8.83 -0.84 19.05
C PHE A 112 8.70 -2.15 18.29
N SER A 113 7.53 -2.77 18.35
CA SER A 113 7.26 -4.03 17.65
C SER A 113 5.87 -4.03 17.01
N TYR A 114 5.62 -4.99 16.13
CA TYR A 114 4.28 -5.22 15.58
C TYR A 114 3.30 -5.81 16.60
N VAL A 115 3.76 -6.23 17.77
CA VAL A 115 2.89 -6.77 18.82
C VAL A 115 2.14 -5.60 19.47
N LEU A 116 0.81 -5.64 19.46
CA LEU A 116 -0.03 -4.63 20.10
C LEU A 116 -0.57 -5.10 21.44
N GLN A 117 -0.57 -6.41 21.67
CA GLN A 117 -0.97 -6.99 22.94
C GLN A 117 -0.13 -6.42 24.08
N ASP A 118 -0.82 -5.96 25.12
CA ASP A 118 -0.23 -5.42 26.36
C ASP A 118 0.72 -4.22 26.17
N ALA A 119 0.72 -3.60 24.97
CA ALA A 119 1.50 -2.41 24.69
C ALA A 119 1.02 -1.24 25.59
N THR A 120 1.96 -0.60 26.27
CA THR A 120 1.70 0.55 27.15
C THR A 120 1.59 1.86 26.36
N GLY A 121 2.17 1.89 25.17
CA GLY A 121 2.02 2.96 24.18
C GLY A 121 1.92 2.39 22.77
N VAL A 122 1.46 3.21 21.84
CA VAL A 122 1.44 2.90 20.41
C VAL A 122 1.96 4.11 19.65
N LEU A 123 2.78 3.84 18.64
CA LEU A 123 3.33 4.83 17.73
C LEU A 123 2.79 4.56 16.32
N THR A 124 2.30 5.60 15.66
CA THR A 124 2.08 5.60 14.21
C THR A 124 3.24 6.32 13.56
N THR A 125 3.89 5.69 12.60
CA THR A 125 4.96 6.26 11.80
C THR A 125 4.52 6.44 10.36
N ARG A 126 5.24 7.31 9.64
CA ARG A 126 5.00 7.58 8.23
C ARG A 126 6.31 7.69 7.48
N TRP A 127 6.29 7.22 6.24
CA TRP A 127 7.31 7.44 5.24
C TRP A 127 6.62 7.78 3.91
N ILE A 128 7.07 8.83 3.24
CA ILE A 128 6.58 9.25 1.93
C ILE A 128 7.70 9.13 0.91
N THR A 129 7.43 8.45 -0.20
CA THR A 129 8.35 8.35 -1.34
C THR A 129 7.63 8.83 -2.58
N SER A 130 8.24 9.74 -3.34
CA SER A 130 7.80 10.09 -4.69
C SER A 130 8.84 9.64 -5.70
N THR A 131 8.42 8.79 -6.63
CA THR A 131 9.25 8.34 -7.75
C THR A 131 8.83 9.05 -9.02
N PHE A 132 9.80 9.57 -9.76
CA PHE A 132 9.63 10.24 -11.04
C PHE A 132 10.24 9.39 -12.14
N LEU A 133 9.38 8.70 -12.90
CA LEU A 133 9.77 7.89 -14.05
C LEU A 133 9.67 8.74 -15.32
N SER A 134 10.75 8.82 -16.08
CA SER A 134 10.78 9.56 -17.34
C SER A 134 10.06 8.79 -18.45
N SER A 135 9.50 9.52 -19.43
CA SER A 135 9.06 8.93 -20.69
C SER A 135 10.22 8.35 -21.53
N ASP A 136 11.44 8.80 -21.24
CA ASP A 136 12.67 8.27 -21.83
C ASP A 136 13.23 7.19 -20.88
N ALA A 137 13.20 5.94 -21.32
CA ALA A 137 13.64 4.79 -20.52
C ALA A 137 15.14 4.83 -20.19
N ASP A 138 15.94 5.58 -20.98
CA ASP A 138 17.38 5.74 -20.73
C ASP A 138 17.68 6.73 -19.59
N VAL A 139 16.65 7.43 -19.08
CA VAL A 139 16.78 8.37 -17.95
C VAL A 139 16.44 7.64 -16.65
N PRO A 140 17.42 7.47 -15.72
CA PRO A 140 17.16 6.79 -14.46
C PRO A 140 16.09 7.50 -13.61
N PRO A 141 15.32 6.75 -12.80
CA PRO A 141 14.34 7.33 -11.89
C PRO A 141 14.94 8.37 -10.96
N ILE A 142 14.16 9.41 -10.67
CA ILE A 142 14.46 10.34 -9.57
C ILE A 142 13.54 10.00 -8.41
N LEU A 143 14.09 9.99 -7.20
CA LEU A 143 13.32 9.84 -5.97
C LEU A 143 13.36 11.11 -5.14
N GLU A 144 12.24 11.38 -4.51
CA GLU A 144 12.08 12.32 -3.43
C GLU A 144 11.56 11.54 -2.22
N VAL A 145 12.40 11.40 -1.19
CA VAL A 145 12.17 10.48 -0.07
C VAL A 145 12.12 11.29 1.22
N SER A 146 11.04 11.17 1.99
CA SER A 146 10.99 11.71 3.35
C SER A 146 11.75 10.81 4.31
N ASP A 147 12.22 11.37 5.41
CA ASP A 147 12.69 10.55 6.54
C ASP A 147 11.52 9.74 7.14
N TYR A 148 11.87 8.61 7.76
CA TYR A 148 10.97 7.86 8.62
C TYR A 148 10.63 8.69 9.86
N GLN A 149 9.35 8.96 10.13
CA GLN A 149 8.98 9.92 11.16
C GLN A 149 7.75 9.50 11.96
N PRO A 150 7.59 9.97 13.21
CA PRO A 150 6.41 9.74 14.00
C PRO A 150 5.31 10.71 13.54
N VAL A 151 4.05 10.26 13.52
CA VAL A 151 2.91 11.11 13.14
C VAL A 151 1.80 11.15 14.19
N ALA A 152 1.73 10.13 15.04
CA ALA A 152 0.81 10.10 16.18
C ALA A 152 1.30 9.10 17.22
N ALA A 153 1.00 9.36 18.50
CA ALA A 153 1.16 8.37 19.57
C ALA A 153 -0.07 8.34 20.48
N SER A 154 -0.24 7.23 21.18
CA SER A 154 -1.32 7.00 22.15
C SER A 154 -0.82 6.15 23.31
N GLY A 155 -1.50 6.23 24.46
CA GLY A 155 -1.06 5.56 25.70
C GLY A 155 -0.03 6.39 26.47
N ASP A 156 1.07 5.77 26.89
CA ASP A 156 2.20 6.45 27.54
C ASP A 156 3.06 7.22 26.51
N VAL A 157 2.54 8.37 26.08
CA VAL A 157 3.17 9.20 25.03
C VAL A 157 4.56 9.66 25.45
N GLN A 158 4.78 9.96 26.73
CA GLN A 158 6.10 10.40 27.20
C GLN A 158 7.13 9.27 27.07
N ALA A 159 6.79 8.05 27.46
CA ALA A 159 7.70 6.92 27.31
C ALA A 159 7.95 6.57 25.83
N VAL A 160 6.93 6.68 24.97
CA VAL A 160 7.05 6.51 23.51
C VAL A 160 7.99 7.55 22.91
N GLU A 161 7.86 8.82 23.30
CA GLU A 161 8.73 9.91 22.88
C GLU A 161 10.18 9.67 23.33
N GLU A 162 10.39 9.32 24.60
CA GLU A 162 11.73 9.02 25.14
C GLU A 162 12.39 7.87 24.38
N ALA A 163 11.62 6.82 24.06
CA ALA A 163 12.08 5.68 23.26
C ALA A 163 12.43 6.08 21.83
N TRP A 164 11.59 6.87 21.16
CA TRP A 164 11.90 7.44 19.83
C TRP A 164 13.19 8.24 19.86
N ASN A 165 13.29 9.21 20.79
CA ASN A 165 14.44 10.09 20.90
C ASN A 165 15.73 9.32 21.19
N SER A 166 15.65 8.27 21.99
CA SER A 166 16.81 7.43 22.32
C SER A 166 17.27 6.56 21.17
N TYR A 167 16.35 5.98 20.39
CA TYR A 167 16.68 4.99 19.37
C TYR A 167 16.79 5.58 17.96
N TYR A 168 15.79 6.37 17.56
CA TYR A 168 15.67 6.98 16.24
C TYR A 168 16.17 8.43 16.18
N GLY A 169 16.23 9.11 17.32
CA GLY A 169 16.44 10.55 17.40
C GLY A 169 17.73 11.07 16.74
N SER A 170 18.80 10.28 16.75
CA SER A 170 20.07 10.65 16.08
C SER A 170 19.99 10.57 14.56
N THR A 171 19.21 9.63 14.03
CA THR A 171 19.13 9.33 12.60
C THR A 171 18.04 10.19 11.96
N TYR A 172 16.82 10.08 12.49
CA TYR A 172 15.63 10.68 11.89
C TYR A 172 15.23 12.01 12.54
N GLY A 173 15.85 12.38 13.66
CA GLY A 173 15.56 13.62 14.38
C GLY A 173 14.74 13.41 15.64
N ARG A 174 14.84 14.36 16.57
CA ARG A 174 14.11 14.30 17.83
C ARG A 174 12.63 14.56 17.59
N TRP A 175 11.81 13.94 18.43
CA TRP A 175 10.34 13.96 18.38
C TRP A 175 9.76 15.34 18.09
N ASP A 176 10.09 16.33 18.92
CA ASP A 176 9.60 17.72 18.80
C ASP A 176 9.97 18.38 17.47
N ASP A 177 11.08 17.95 16.85
CA ASP A 177 11.55 18.52 15.59
C ASP A 177 10.79 17.93 14.39
N VAL A 178 10.24 16.71 14.50
CA VAL A 178 9.77 15.93 13.34
C VAL A 178 8.29 15.59 13.35
N ILE A 179 7.63 15.54 14.51
CA ILE A 179 6.22 15.10 14.58
C ILE A 179 5.24 16.10 13.95
N GLU A 180 5.50 17.41 14.13
CA GLU A 180 4.67 18.48 13.52
C GLU A 180 5.30 19.08 12.26
N SER A 181 6.62 18.95 12.13
CA SER A 181 7.39 19.55 11.03
C SER A 181 8.26 18.49 10.37
N PRO A 182 7.71 17.74 9.40
CA PRO A 182 8.47 16.77 8.62
C PRO A 182 9.75 17.38 8.06
N ARG A 183 10.87 16.66 8.17
CA ARG A 183 12.10 17.08 7.53
C ARG A 183 11.89 17.20 6.02
N PRO A 184 12.54 18.18 5.35
CA PRO A 184 12.50 18.26 3.90
C PRO A 184 12.93 16.92 3.29
N PRO A 185 12.24 16.43 2.25
CA PRO A 185 12.64 15.20 1.61
C PRO A 185 13.99 15.36 0.92
N VAL A 186 14.73 14.26 0.82
CA VAL A 186 15.96 14.17 0.05
C VAL A 186 15.61 13.81 -1.39
N VAL A 187 16.17 14.56 -2.34
CA VAL A 187 15.98 14.31 -3.77
C VAL A 187 17.28 13.83 -4.37
N PHE A 188 17.26 12.62 -4.92
CA PHE A 188 18.40 12.01 -5.59
C PHE A 188 17.96 11.25 -6.84
N GLN A 189 18.89 11.13 -7.79
CA GLN A 189 18.71 10.24 -8.93
C GLN A 189 19.21 8.85 -8.54
N MET A 190 18.47 7.80 -8.89
CA MET A 190 18.99 6.44 -8.78
C MET A 190 20.10 6.29 -9.81
N ASP A 191 21.36 6.43 -9.38
CA ASP A 191 22.46 5.77 -10.06
C ASP A 191 22.54 4.31 -9.60
N GLY A 192 23.17 3.42 -10.39
CA GLY A 192 23.18 1.97 -10.11
C GLY A 192 23.56 1.63 -8.66
N VAL A 193 24.48 2.37 -8.04
CA VAL A 193 24.88 2.12 -6.65
C VAL A 193 23.79 2.50 -5.63
N ALA A 194 23.07 3.62 -5.85
CA ALA A 194 21.94 4.02 -5.00
C ALA A 194 20.73 3.10 -5.16
N HIS A 195 20.59 2.47 -6.33
CA HIS A 195 19.57 1.46 -6.57
C HIS A 195 19.74 0.23 -5.69
N ALA A 196 20.93 -0.05 -5.17
CA ALA A 196 21.06 -1.12 -4.20
C ALA A 196 20.59 -0.65 -2.81
N ARG A 197 21.11 0.46 -2.29
CA ARG A 197 20.94 0.81 -0.87
C ARG A 197 19.50 1.04 -0.39
N LEU A 198 18.58 1.45 -1.28
CA LEU A 198 17.16 1.66 -0.94
C LEU A 198 16.41 0.40 -0.51
N TRP A 199 16.93 -0.79 -0.82
CA TRP A 199 16.21 -2.05 -0.68
C TRP A 199 16.84 -2.99 0.34
N SER A 200 17.77 -2.47 1.15
CA SER A 200 18.46 -3.22 2.19
C SER A 200 17.96 -2.74 3.54
N ASN A 201 17.50 -3.67 4.38
CA ASN A 201 17.35 -3.38 5.81
C ASN A 201 18.72 -3.27 6.52
N ASP A 202 19.83 -3.56 5.82
CA ASP A 202 21.19 -3.49 6.32
C ASP A 202 22.01 -2.43 5.56
N LEU A 203 22.42 -1.37 6.27
CA LEU A 203 23.15 -0.23 5.72
C LEU A 203 24.59 -0.59 5.30
N GLU A 204 25.14 -1.72 5.76
CA GLU A 204 26.51 -2.16 5.41
C GLU A 204 26.58 -2.99 4.12
N GLU A 205 25.46 -3.53 3.64
CA GLU A 205 25.36 -4.36 2.42
C GLU A 205 25.00 -3.53 1.17
N GLY A 206 25.80 -2.50 0.90
CA GLY A 206 25.73 -1.76 -0.36
C GLY A 206 26.44 -2.53 -1.49
N GLN A 207 25.76 -3.44 -2.19
CA GLN A 207 26.28 -3.96 -3.46
C GLN A 207 26.16 -2.91 -4.57
N VAL A 208 27.17 -2.80 -5.43
CA VAL A 208 27.14 -1.92 -6.61
C VAL A 208 26.36 -2.64 -7.70
N ILE A 209 25.29 -2.02 -8.22
CA ILE A 209 24.62 -2.52 -9.42
C ILE A 209 25.42 -2.05 -10.63
N ASP A 210 26.00 -2.99 -11.37
CA ASP A 210 26.82 -2.73 -12.56
C ASP A 210 25.98 -2.63 -13.85
N ASP A 211 24.67 -2.86 -13.79
CA ASP A 211 23.75 -2.79 -14.93
C ASP A 211 22.44 -2.06 -14.57
N PRO A 212 22.05 -0.97 -15.23
CA PRO A 212 20.81 -0.23 -14.93
C PRO A 212 19.52 -1.04 -15.14
N ASP A 213 19.56 -2.18 -15.84
CA ASP A 213 18.46 -3.15 -15.89
C ASP A 213 18.47 -4.13 -14.68
N ASP A 214 19.58 -4.19 -13.94
CA ASP A 214 19.86 -5.10 -12.81
C ASP A 214 19.52 -4.43 -11.46
N SER A 215 18.35 -3.84 -11.46
CA SER A 215 17.90 -2.92 -10.44
C SER A 215 17.33 -3.70 -9.24
N ARG A 216 18.14 -4.46 -8.47
CA ARG A 216 17.68 -5.32 -7.35
C ARG A 216 16.43 -6.18 -7.64
N ILE A 217 16.26 -6.49 -8.92
CA ILE A 217 15.33 -7.46 -9.49
C ILE A 217 15.97 -8.86 -9.44
N ASP A 218 17.24 -8.98 -9.04
CA ASP A 218 18.07 -10.18 -9.24
C ASP A 218 18.11 -11.22 -8.11
N ASP A 219 17.32 -11.11 -7.04
CA ASP A 219 16.91 -12.37 -6.38
C ASP A 219 15.86 -13.12 -7.22
N TRP A 220 15.21 -12.46 -8.20
CA TRP A 220 14.14 -13.05 -9.04
C TRP A 220 14.41 -12.97 -10.56
N GLY A 221 15.46 -12.27 -10.99
CA GLY A 221 15.89 -12.14 -12.38
C GLY A 221 14.78 -11.67 -13.34
N THR A 222 14.81 -12.20 -14.56
CA THR A 222 13.70 -12.06 -15.51
C THR A 222 12.42 -12.64 -14.90
N PHE A 223 11.52 -11.79 -14.42
CA PHE A 223 10.26 -12.26 -13.87
C PHE A 223 9.29 -12.72 -14.97
N ALA A 224 8.53 -13.76 -14.67
CA ALA A 224 7.46 -14.19 -15.57
C ALA A 224 6.40 -13.08 -15.71
N THR A 225 6.15 -12.66 -16.95
CA THR A 225 5.16 -11.61 -17.26
C THR A 225 3.70 -12.09 -17.22
N GLU A 226 3.51 -13.40 -17.06
CA GLU A 226 2.21 -14.06 -16.90
C GLU A 226 2.01 -14.40 -15.41
N PRO A 227 0.91 -13.94 -14.77
CA PRO A 227 0.68 -14.13 -13.34
C PRO A 227 0.77 -15.58 -12.84
N GLN A 228 0.22 -16.54 -13.59
CA GLN A 228 0.27 -17.94 -13.19
C GLN A 228 1.72 -18.48 -13.20
N SER A 229 2.51 -18.11 -14.21
CA SER A 229 3.91 -18.54 -14.30
C SER A 229 4.73 -17.92 -13.16
N PHE A 230 4.49 -16.66 -12.82
CA PHE A 230 5.16 -16.01 -11.68
C PHE A 230 4.82 -16.70 -10.37
N LEU A 231 3.55 -17.07 -10.17
CA LEU A 231 3.12 -17.83 -9.00
C LEU A 231 3.75 -19.23 -8.96
N ASP A 232 3.86 -19.90 -10.11
CA ASP A 232 4.49 -21.21 -10.22
C ASP A 232 5.99 -21.13 -9.87
N ASP A 233 6.68 -20.05 -10.27
CA ASP A 233 8.09 -19.80 -9.93
C ASP A 233 8.27 -19.63 -8.42
N ILE A 234 7.41 -18.85 -7.74
CA ILE A 234 7.42 -18.73 -6.26
C ILE A 234 7.26 -20.08 -5.59
N LEU A 235 6.29 -20.88 -6.06
CA LEU A 235 6.02 -22.20 -5.49
C LEU A 235 7.19 -23.16 -5.72
N ALA A 236 7.92 -23.02 -6.81
CA ALA A 236 9.11 -23.81 -7.12
C ALA A 236 10.32 -23.42 -6.25
N GLU A 237 10.46 -22.13 -5.92
CA GLU A 237 11.53 -21.62 -5.06
C GLU A 237 11.33 -22.00 -3.58
N PHE A 238 10.07 -22.02 -3.11
CA PHE A 238 9.71 -22.37 -1.74
C PHE A 238 8.90 -23.68 -1.65
N PRO A 239 9.44 -24.84 -2.09
CA PRO A 239 8.65 -26.06 -2.31
C PRO A 239 8.20 -26.75 -1.02
N ALA A 240 8.81 -26.44 0.12
CA ALA A 240 8.53 -27.09 1.39
C ALA A 240 7.36 -26.41 2.14
N GLY A 241 6.13 -26.86 1.92
CA GLY A 241 4.98 -26.49 2.75
C GLY A 241 4.33 -25.13 2.42
N THR A 242 4.75 -24.49 1.34
CA THR A 242 4.09 -23.29 0.79
C THR A 242 2.88 -23.72 -0.03
N THR A 243 1.69 -23.28 0.37
CA THR A 243 0.47 -23.44 -0.43
C THR A 243 0.34 -22.29 -1.42
N LYS A 244 -0.54 -22.44 -2.42
CA LYS A 244 -0.90 -21.37 -3.36
C LYS A 244 -1.26 -20.08 -2.60
N GLU A 245 -2.07 -20.19 -1.56
CA GLU A 245 -2.57 -19.07 -0.77
C GLU A 245 -1.45 -18.38 0.00
N LYS A 246 -0.49 -19.16 0.55
CA LYS A 246 0.68 -18.60 1.22
C LYS A 246 1.61 -17.87 0.25
N ALA A 247 1.81 -18.41 -0.96
CA ALA A 247 2.58 -17.73 -2.00
C ALA A 247 1.91 -16.41 -2.42
N ILE A 248 0.58 -16.39 -2.58
CA ILE A 248 -0.16 -15.16 -2.88
C ILE A 248 -0.09 -14.18 -1.70
N ALA A 249 -0.13 -14.66 -0.45
CA ALA A 249 0.03 -13.82 0.73
C ALA A 249 1.40 -13.11 0.77
N VAL A 250 2.48 -13.80 0.34
CA VAL A 250 3.81 -13.20 0.17
C VAL A 250 3.78 -12.11 -0.91
N VAL A 251 3.13 -12.36 -2.05
CA VAL A 251 2.97 -11.33 -3.10
C VAL A 251 2.21 -10.11 -2.60
N PHE A 252 1.18 -10.32 -1.77
CA PHE A 252 0.46 -9.23 -1.14
C PHE A 252 1.35 -8.46 -0.16
N GLU A 253 2.13 -9.17 0.66
CA GLU A 253 3.11 -8.57 1.56
C GLU A 253 4.10 -7.70 0.79
N THR A 254 4.62 -8.16 -0.36
CA THR A 254 5.46 -7.35 -1.25
C THR A 254 4.79 -6.04 -1.68
N LEU A 255 3.47 -6.02 -1.95
CA LEU A 255 2.75 -4.79 -2.28
C LEU A 255 2.56 -3.85 -1.08
N VAL A 256 2.48 -4.38 0.14
CA VAL A 256 2.28 -3.58 1.36
C VAL A 256 3.61 -3.03 1.87
N THR A 257 4.60 -3.91 2.05
CA THR A 257 5.85 -3.61 2.78
C THR A 257 7.01 -3.35 1.83
N GLY A 258 6.97 -3.86 0.59
CA GLY A 258 8.01 -3.61 -0.41
C GLY A 258 7.98 -2.20 -0.98
N ASP A 259 9.13 -1.75 -1.51
CA ASP A 259 9.22 -0.50 -2.27
C ASP A 259 8.73 -0.74 -3.71
N ILE A 260 7.43 -0.54 -3.95
CA ILE A 260 6.84 -0.73 -5.27
C ILE A 260 6.76 0.59 -6.08
N ALA A 261 7.24 1.71 -5.50
CA ALA A 261 7.17 3.03 -6.13
C ALA A 261 8.04 3.10 -7.39
N THR A 262 9.19 2.46 -7.30
CA THR A 262 10.22 2.32 -8.34
C THR A 262 9.97 1.14 -9.26
N ALA A 263 9.06 0.23 -8.90
CA ALA A 263 8.73 -0.91 -9.72
C ALA A 263 8.05 -0.51 -11.04
N SER A 264 8.41 -1.21 -12.12
CA SER A 264 7.76 -1.05 -13.42
C SER A 264 6.25 -1.30 -13.33
N GLY A 265 5.47 -0.62 -14.18
CA GLY A 265 4.03 -0.87 -14.28
C GLY A 265 3.72 -2.32 -14.66
N ALA A 266 4.61 -2.95 -15.45
CA ALA A 266 4.51 -4.36 -15.81
C ALA A 266 4.68 -5.30 -14.61
N TYR A 267 5.65 -5.05 -13.73
CA TYR A 267 5.84 -5.87 -12.53
C TYR A 267 4.65 -5.72 -11.57
N ARG A 268 4.24 -4.48 -11.27
CA ARG A 268 3.05 -4.22 -10.43
C ARG A 268 1.78 -4.85 -11.00
N SER A 269 1.65 -4.86 -12.33
CA SER A 269 0.56 -5.57 -13.04
C SER A 269 0.59 -7.08 -12.77
N VAL A 270 1.77 -7.71 -12.82
CA VAL A 270 1.93 -9.14 -12.51
C VAL A 270 1.55 -9.43 -11.05
N LEU A 271 2.02 -8.62 -10.08
CA LEU A 271 1.69 -8.80 -8.67
C LEU A 271 0.17 -8.75 -8.43
N LEU A 272 -0.51 -7.75 -9.00
CA LEU A 272 -1.97 -7.67 -8.94
C LEU A 272 -2.64 -8.86 -9.63
N GLY A 273 -2.12 -9.28 -10.78
CA GLY A 273 -2.59 -10.46 -11.49
C GLY A 273 -2.48 -11.74 -10.67
N VAL A 274 -1.41 -11.90 -9.89
CA VAL A 274 -1.22 -13.06 -9.00
C VAL A 274 -2.22 -13.02 -7.85
N ILE A 275 -2.46 -11.85 -7.26
CA ILE A 275 -3.47 -11.70 -6.20
C ILE A 275 -4.88 -12.00 -6.73
N ALA A 276 -5.16 -11.67 -7.99
CA ALA A 276 -6.44 -12.00 -8.63
C ALA A 276 -6.69 -13.52 -8.72
N LEU A 277 -5.64 -14.35 -8.64
CA LEU A 277 -5.77 -15.82 -8.63
C LEU A 277 -6.21 -16.39 -7.27
N ALA A 278 -6.37 -15.58 -6.23
CA ALA A 278 -6.73 -16.05 -4.89
C ALA A 278 -8.20 -16.51 -4.80
N ASP A 279 -8.41 -17.72 -4.27
CA ASP A 279 -9.75 -18.31 -4.12
C ASP A 279 -10.62 -17.58 -3.06
N GLY A 280 -9.99 -16.82 -2.15
CA GLY A 280 -10.63 -16.06 -1.07
C GLY A 280 -10.87 -14.57 -1.35
N LEU A 281 -10.55 -14.11 -2.56
CA LEU A 281 -10.68 -12.70 -2.93
C LEU A 281 -12.15 -12.29 -3.09
N HIS A 282 -12.58 -11.26 -2.37
CA HIS A 282 -13.97 -10.80 -2.43
C HIS A 282 -14.08 -9.29 -2.27
N ILE A 283 -15.21 -8.72 -2.71
CA ILE A 283 -15.51 -7.29 -2.51
C ILE A 283 -16.03 -7.11 -1.08
N GLU A 284 -15.31 -6.33 -0.28
CA GLU A 284 -15.71 -5.95 1.09
C GLU A 284 -16.70 -4.79 1.07
N SER A 285 -16.42 -3.75 0.27
CA SER A 285 -17.28 -2.56 0.19
C SER A 285 -17.22 -1.86 -1.17
N VAL A 286 -18.27 -1.09 -1.47
CA VAL A 286 -18.36 -0.25 -2.67
C VAL A 286 -18.97 1.10 -2.27
N GLU A 287 -18.19 2.16 -2.43
CA GLU A 287 -18.53 3.53 -2.06
C GLU A 287 -18.33 4.48 -3.25
N GLY A 288 -19.39 4.65 -4.05
CA GLY A 288 -19.31 5.45 -5.27
C GLY A 288 -18.44 4.74 -6.32
N THR A 289 -17.31 5.35 -6.68
CA THR A 289 -16.30 4.76 -7.58
C THR A 289 -15.22 4.00 -6.83
N VAL A 290 -15.17 4.13 -5.50
CA VAL A 290 -14.17 3.44 -4.66
C VAL A 290 -14.67 2.05 -4.32
N THR A 291 -13.87 1.03 -4.61
CA THR A 291 -14.18 -0.37 -4.25
C THR A 291 -13.04 -0.96 -3.44
N THR A 292 -13.37 -1.55 -2.30
CA THR A 292 -12.43 -2.28 -1.45
C THR A 292 -12.58 -3.78 -1.69
N VAL A 293 -11.48 -4.40 -2.07
CA VAL A 293 -11.32 -5.85 -2.24
C VAL A 293 -10.54 -6.37 -1.04
N ARG A 294 -10.95 -7.52 -0.50
CA ARG A 294 -10.39 -8.13 0.70
C ARG A 294 -9.92 -9.56 0.44
N LEU A 295 -8.81 -9.90 1.07
CA LEU A 295 -8.24 -11.24 1.15
C LEU A 295 -7.81 -11.51 2.59
N ASP A 296 -8.30 -12.62 3.15
CA ASP A 296 -7.97 -13.03 4.51
C ASP A 296 -7.13 -14.31 4.45
N ASP A 297 -6.08 -14.37 5.27
CA ASP A 297 -5.39 -15.62 5.60
C ASP A 297 -5.24 -15.78 7.13
N ASP A 298 -4.44 -16.75 7.56
CA ASP A 298 -4.17 -17.02 8.97
C ASP A 298 -3.36 -15.92 9.68
N ARG A 299 -2.65 -15.08 8.92
CA ARG A 299 -1.69 -14.08 9.43
C ARG A 299 -2.13 -12.64 9.27
N ALA A 300 -3.05 -12.35 8.36
CA ALA A 300 -3.53 -11.00 8.16
C ALA A 300 -4.88 -10.91 7.44
N ILE A 301 -5.57 -9.82 7.71
CA ILE A 301 -6.66 -9.31 6.88
C ILE A 301 -6.05 -8.27 5.94
N ARG A 302 -6.14 -8.50 4.63
CA ARG A 302 -5.50 -7.66 3.61
C ARG A 302 -6.54 -7.03 2.68
N ARG A 303 -6.27 -5.79 2.27
CA ARG A 303 -7.21 -4.98 1.49
C ARG A 303 -6.52 -4.24 0.35
N LEU A 304 -7.21 -4.20 -0.79
CA LEU A 304 -6.88 -3.38 -1.95
C LEU A 304 -8.03 -2.41 -2.20
N VAL A 305 -7.74 -1.12 -2.24
CA VAL A 305 -8.74 -0.08 -2.52
C VAL A 305 -8.49 0.44 -3.92
N PHE A 306 -9.51 0.36 -4.77
CA PHE A 306 -9.45 0.79 -6.17
C PHE A 306 -10.40 1.94 -6.42
N ASP A 307 -9.97 2.87 -7.27
CA ASP A 307 -10.86 3.79 -7.98
C ASP A 307 -11.27 3.14 -9.30
N THR A 308 -12.50 2.66 -9.37
CA THR A 308 -13.05 1.91 -10.52
C THR A 308 -13.44 2.80 -11.71
N GLU A 309 -13.40 4.13 -11.55
CA GLU A 309 -13.55 5.06 -12.67
C GLU A 309 -12.27 5.15 -13.48
N THR A 310 -11.13 5.20 -12.79
CA THR A 310 -9.78 5.32 -13.40
C THR A 310 -9.01 4.01 -13.46
N ASP A 311 -9.56 2.92 -12.91
CA ASP A 311 -8.91 1.62 -12.72
C ASP A 311 -7.57 1.74 -11.97
N GLN A 312 -7.48 2.67 -11.02
CA GLN A 312 -6.25 2.90 -10.25
C GLN A 312 -6.31 2.23 -8.88
N LEU A 313 -5.24 1.54 -8.50
CA LEU A 313 -4.98 1.17 -7.13
C LEU A 313 -4.67 2.43 -6.32
N ARG A 314 -5.43 2.66 -5.24
CA ARG A 314 -5.34 3.83 -4.36
C ARG A 314 -4.71 3.50 -3.02
N GLU A 315 -4.99 2.32 -2.49
CA GLU A 315 -4.46 1.88 -1.20
C GLU A 315 -4.28 0.36 -1.19
N VAL A 316 -3.22 -0.09 -0.51
CA VAL A 316 -2.99 -1.47 -0.10
C VAL A 316 -2.81 -1.43 1.41
N SER A 317 -3.53 -2.25 2.16
CA SER A 317 -3.40 -2.28 3.62
C SER A 317 -3.50 -3.68 4.18
N GLN A 318 -2.91 -3.87 5.36
CA GLN A 318 -3.02 -5.11 6.12
C GLN A 318 -3.26 -4.84 7.60
N HIS A 319 -4.06 -5.70 8.21
CA HIS A 319 -4.19 -5.85 9.65
C HIS A 319 -3.58 -7.21 10.01
N LEU A 320 -2.39 -7.20 10.60
CA LEU A 320 -1.69 -8.40 11.01
C LEU A 320 -2.39 -9.05 12.22
N THR A 321 -2.62 -10.37 12.14
CA THR A 321 -3.03 -11.21 13.27
C THR A 321 -1.84 -11.90 13.91
N GLU A 322 -0.79 -12.19 13.14
CA GLU A 322 0.50 -12.70 13.58
C GLU A 322 1.63 -11.81 13.04
N ALA A 323 2.70 -11.65 13.81
CA ALA A 323 3.94 -11.00 13.40
C ALA A 323 5.11 -11.95 13.61
N TYR A 324 6.15 -11.83 12.78
CA TYR A 324 7.38 -12.58 12.99
C TYR A 324 8.28 -11.82 13.96
N ASP A 325 8.57 -12.43 15.10
CA ASP A 325 9.41 -11.86 16.15
C ASP A 325 10.37 -12.94 16.69
N ALA A 326 11.66 -12.59 16.81
CA ALA A 326 12.71 -13.45 17.35
C ALA A 326 12.73 -14.90 16.80
N GLY A 327 12.39 -15.10 15.53
CA GLY A 327 12.42 -16.42 14.89
C GLY A 327 11.11 -17.21 14.92
N GLN A 328 10.03 -16.63 15.43
CA GLN A 328 8.73 -17.28 15.59
C GLN A 328 7.57 -16.35 15.21
N ASN A 329 6.44 -16.92 14.81
CA ASN A 329 5.21 -16.14 14.67
C ASN A 329 4.58 -15.96 16.04
N VAL A 330 4.36 -14.71 16.43
CA VAL A 330 3.68 -14.33 17.66
C VAL A 330 2.36 -13.64 17.32
N PRO A 331 1.29 -13.84 18.11
CA PRO A 331 0.06 -13.09 17.92
C PRO A 331 0.33 -11.59 18.07
N VAL A 332 -0.15 -10.79 17.12
CA VAL A 332 -0.15 -9.32 17.27
C VAL A 332 -1.05 -8.91 18.44
N GLY A 333 -2.19 -9.59 18.57
CA GLY A 333 -3.20 -9.34 19.59
C GLY A 333 -3.91 -8.00 19.43
N THR A 334 -4.59 -7.56 20.48
CA THR A 334 -5.41 -6.34 20.46
C THR A 334 -4.92 -5.36 21.50
N SER A 335 -4.99 -4.06 21.20
CA SER A 335 -4.74 -2.98 22.16
C SER A 335 -5.99 -2.11 22.26
N PRO A 336 -6.37 -1.62 23.46
CA PRO A 336 -7.41 -0.60 23.59
C PRO A 336 -6.98 0.75 22.98
N LEU A 337 -5.69 0.90 22.65
CA LEU A 337 -5.13 2.10 22.02
C LEU A 337 -5.29 2.12 20.49
N VAL A 338 -5.72 1.00 19.89
CA VAL A 338 -5.91 0.86 18.45
C VAL A 338 -7.33 0.37 18.18
N GLU A 339 -8.01 0.99 17.22
CA GLU A 339 -9.35 0.54 16.84
C GLU A 339 -9.32 -0.91 16.35
N SER A 340 -10.31 -1.70 16.78
CA SER A 340 -10.37 -3.12 16.44
C SER A 340 -10.47 -3.31 14.93
N GLY A 341 -9.56 -4.11 14.37
CA GLY A 341 -9.50 -4.39 12.93
C GLY A 341 -8.95 -3.25 12.07
N ALA A 342 -8.48 -2.15 12.68
CA ALA A 342 -7.75 -1.11 11.97
C ALA A 342 -6.45 -1.68 11.38
N PRO A 343 -6.06 -1.30 10.15
CA PRO A 343 -4.82 -1.77 9.57
C PRO A 343 -3.60 -1.43 10.43
N THR A 344 -2.69 -2.39 10.56
CA THR A 344 -1.37 -2.19 11.19
C THR A 344 -0.38 -1.58 10.20
N THR A 345 -0.64 -1.73 8.90
CA THR A 345 0.19 -1.17 7.83
C THR A 345 -0.69 -0.73 6.67
N ILE A 346 -0.42 0.47 6.15
CA ILE A 346 -1.15 1.08 5.05
C ILE A 346 -0.15 1.68 4.07
N ARG A 347 -0.35 1.43 2.78
CA ARG A 347 0.35 2.10 1.69
C ARG A 347 -0.67 2.75 0.77
N ARG A 348 -0.56 4.06 0.55
CA ARG A 348 -1.45 4.84 -0.32
C ARG A 348 -0.69 5.36 -1.53
N PHE A 349 -1.36 5.39 -2.68
CA PHE A 349 -0.75 5.75 -3.96
C PHE A 349 -1.48 6.91 -4.62
N THR A 350 -0.72 7.87 -5.12
CA THR A 350 -1.20 8.86 -6.09
C THR A 350 -0.31 8.88 -7.31
N HIS A 351 -0.93 8.94 -8.49
CA HIS A 351 -0.23 8.95 -9.77
C HIS A 351 -0.59 10.24 -10.53
N GLU A 352 0.41 10.96 -11.00
CA GLU A 352 0.22 12.18 -11.80
C GLU A 352 1.29 12.31 -12.89
N ILE A 353 0.92 12.94 -14.02
CA ILE A 353 1.88 13.30 -15.08
C ILE A 353 2.38 14.72 -14.80
N VAL A 354 3.69 14.88 -14.71
CA VAL A 354 4.34 16.16 -14.43
C VAL A 354 5.32 16.55 -15.54
N ASP A 355 5.57 17.85 -15.65
CA ASP A 355 6.43 18.43 -16.68
C ASP A 355 7.93 18.25 -16.38
N ALA A 356 8.30 18.22 -15.10
CA ALA A 356 9.66 18.07 -14.64
C ALA A 356 9.70 17.46 -13.22
N PRO A 357 10.75 16.70 -12.88
CA PRO A 357 11.03 16.27 -11.51
C PRO A 357 11.56 17.46 -10.67
N PRO A 358 11.60 17.32 -9.33
CA PRO A 358 12.32 18.25 -8.48
C PRO A 358 13.82 18.30 -8.86
N ALA A 359 14.47 19.42 -8.52
CA ALA A 359 15.92 19.52 -8.69
C ALA A 359 16.62 18.57 -7.71
N ILE A 360 17.63 17.85 -8.21
CA ILE A 360 18.47 16.98 -7.38
C ILE A 360 19.29 17.85 -6.43
N ASN A 361 19.24 17.53 -5.14
CA ASN A 361 20.04 18.21 -4.14
C ASN A 361 21.46 17.62 -4.19
N SER A 362 22.45 18.41 -4.63
CA SER A 362 23.85 17.98 -4.75
C SER A 362 24.58 17.78 -3.40
N GLU A 363 23.85 17.80 -2.27
CA GLU A 363 24.39 17.69 -0.91
C GLU A 363 24.09 16.32 -0.25
N GLY A 364 23.49 15.38 -0.98
CA GLY A 364 23.18 14.01 -0.52
C GLY A 364 24.31 13.02 -0.77
#